data_AF-A0A4Y6IDI3-F1
#
_entry.id   AF-A0A4Y6IDI3-F1
#
_cell.length_a   1.000
_cell.length_b   1.000
_cell.length_c   1.000
_cell.angle_alpha   90.00
_cell.angle_beta   90.00
_cell.angle_gamma   90.00
#
_symmetry.space_group_name_H-M   'P 1'
#
loop_
_entity.id
_entity.type
_entity.pdbx_description
1 polymer ?
#
loop_
_entity_poly.entity_id
_entity_poly.type
_entity_poly.pdbx_seq_one_letter_code
_entity_poly.pdbx_strand_id
1 'polypeptide(L)'
;MDWQYHGEAPKAGRKLLLVLWDEIPFALPLMYRYMTKDYYRRKPEWFEFTLTNEQSLSGLPLYANLNELMKSLLELRRQGDEQQHAALAQVNLLLNQYFSDLGWRMVRRELSQIKKRQKKGHIEVSKDIIEKLKSYMVSYQFDSFDDAIDNLLSVEVNAIELD
;
A
#
# COMPACT_ATOMS: atom_id res chain seq x y z
N MET A 1 15.11 10.79 15.87
CA MET A 1 14.74 12.01 15.13
C MET A 1 13.25 12.26 15.35
N ASP A 2 12.90 13.46 15.79
CA ASP A 2 11.51 13.87 16.03
C ASP A 2 10.82 14.30 14.73
N TRP A 3 9.54 13.94 14.61
CA TRP A 3 8.76 14.00 13.38
C TRP A 3 8.07 15.35 13.22
N GLN A 4 8.00 15.88 11.99
CA GLN A 4 7.29 17.12 11.69
C GLN A 4 5.92 16.81 11.07
N TYR A 5 4.86 17.12 11.82
CA TYR A 5 3.49 16.99 11.36
C TYR A 5 3.11 18.18 10.49
N HIS A 6 2.16 17.98 9.57
CA HIS A 6 1.58 19.04 8.75
C HIS A 6 0.68 20.02 9.56
N GLY A 7 0.65 19.86 10.89
CA GLY A 7 -0.19 20.58 11.85
C GLY A 7 0.18 20.19 13.29
N GLU A 8 -0.79 20.17 14.21
CA GLU A 8 -0.54 19.66 15.57
C GLU A 8 -0.19 18.16 15.56
N ALA A 9 0.68 17.74 16.48
CA ALA A 9 0.90 16.32 16.72
C ALA A 9 -0.45 15.65 17.05
N PRO A 10 -0.78 14.50 16.44
CA PRO A 10 -2.05 13.82 16.68
C PRO A 10 -2.15 13.49 18.17
N LYS A 11 -3.16 14.08 18.83
CA LYS A 11 -3.44 13.90 20.27
C LYS A 11 -3.80 12.44 20.60
N ALA A 12 -4.22 11.67 19.60
CA ALA A 12 -4.38 10.22 19.63
C ALA A 12 -4.28 9.64 18.21
N GLY A 13 -3.84 8.39 18.07
CA GLY A 13 -3.81 7.67 16.79
C GLY A 13 -2.40 7.36 16.26
N ARG A 14 -2.34 6.58 15.18
CA ARG A 14 -1.09 6.10 14.56
C ARG A 14 -0.40 7.25 13.80
N LYS A 15 0.94 7.33 13.85
CA LYS A 15 1.74 8.27 13.05
C LYS A 15 1.33 8.16 11.56
N LEU A 16 1.04 9.30 10.93
CA LEU A 16 0.61 9.38 9.54
C LEU A 16 1.80 9.12 8.60
N LEU A 17 2.08 7.84 8.33
CA LEU A 17 2.98 7.42 7.25
C LEU A 17 2.13 7.11 6.02
N LEU A 18 2.31 7.88 4.94
CA LEU A 18 1.61 7.56 3.70
C LEU A 18 2.16 6.28 3.08
N VAL A 19 3.48 6.06 3.17
CA VAL A 19 4.19 4.95 2.54
C VAL A 19 5.15 4.29 3.52
N LEU A 20 5.02 2.97 3.69
CA LEU A 20 5.98 2.12 4.38
C LEU A 20 7.02 1.54 3.41
N TRP A 21 8.14 1.04 3.95
CA TRP A 21 9.23 0.51 3.15
C TRP A 21 8.83 -0.71 2.29
N ASP A 22 8.06 -1.64 2.87
CA ASP A 22 7.51 -2.80 2.15
C ASP A 22 6.45 -2.39 1.12
N GLU A 23 5.92 -1.17 1.22
CA GLU A 23 4.88 -0.64 0.34
C GLU A 23 5.41 0.08 -0.89
N ILE A 24 6.70 0.39 -0.94
CA ILE A 24 7.33 1.13 -2.05
C ILE A 24 6.98 0.59 -3.45
N PRO A 25 7.04 -0.74 -3.72
CA PRO A 25 6.79 -1.26 -5.06
C PRO A 25 5.40 -0.94 -5.61
N PHE A 26 4.42 -0.75 -4.73
CA PHE A 26 3.03 -0.45 -5.11
C PHE A 26 2.63 0.98 -4.82
N ALA A 27 3.25 1.63 -3.84
CA ALA A 27 3.02 3.04 -3.55
C ALA A 27 3.53 3.94 -4.65
N LEU A 28 4.73 3.70 -5.19
CA LEU A 28 5.30 4.59 -6.21
C LEU A 28 4.48 4.62 -7.52
N PRO A 29 4.06 3.48 -8.11
CA PRO A 29 3.16 3.51 -9.26
C PRO A 29 1.84 4.26 -8.98
N LEU A 30 1.29 4.12 -7.78
CA LEU A 30 0.10 4.88 -7.37
C LEU A 30 0.38 6.38 -7.30
N MET A 31 1.51 6.78 -6.72
CA MET A 31 1.89 8.20 -6.63
C MET A 31 2.03 8.78 -8.03
N TYR A 32 2.78 8.14 -8.93
CA TYR A 32 2.90 8.61 -10.32
C TYR A 32 1.55 8.71 -11.05
N ARG A 33 0.59 7.84 -10.73
CA ARG A 33 -0.77 7.90 -11.27
C ARG A 33 -1.57 9.09 -10.74
N TYR A 34 -1.52 9.33 -9.43
CA TYR A 34 -2.29 10.38 -8.75
C TYR A 34 -1.71 11.76 -8.95
N MET A 35 -0.39 11.86 -9.10
CA MET A 35 0.32 13.13 -9.24
C MET A 35 0.32 13.62 -10.70
N THR A 36 -0.84 13.57 -11.36
CA THR A 36 -1.03 14.04 -12.73
C THR A 36 -2.07 15.16 -12.78
N LYS A 37 -1.93 16.08 -13.75
CA LYS A 37 -2.89 17.18 -13.93
C LYS A 37 -4.32 16.67 -14.13
N ASP A 38 -4.48 15.54 -14.82
CA ASP A 38 -5.80 14.98 -15.06
C ASP A 38 -6.44 14.33 -13.84
N TYR A 39 -5.62 13.74 -12.95
CA TYR A 39 -6.14 13.21 -11.70
C TYR A 39 -6.51 14.33 -10.74
N TYR A 40 -5.68 15.38 -10.71
CA TYR A 40 -5.93 16.60 -9.97
C TYR A 40 -7.29 17.23 -10.30
N ARG A 41 -7.57 17.44 -11.59
CA ARG A 41 -8.85 17.99 -12.06
C ARG A 41 -10.05 17.11 -11.69
N ARG A 42 -9.86 15.80 -11.62
CA ARG A 42 -10.92 14.83 -11.32
C ARG A 42 -11.21 14.70 -9.83
N LYS A 43 -10.19 14.91 -8.99
CA LYS A 43 -10.22 14.71 -7.54
C LYS A 43 -9.50 15.86 -6.81
N PRO A 44 -9.87 17.13 -7.03
CA PRO A 44 -9.17 18.26 -6.43
C PRO A 44 -9.16 18.19 -4.90
N GLU A 45 -10.21 17.60 -4.29
CA GLU A 45 -10.36 17.44 -2.86
C GLU A 45 -9.35 16.48 -2.21
N TRP A 46 -8.61 15.70 -3.02
CA TRP A 46 -7.55 14.81 -2.53
C TRP A 46 -6.22 15.53 -2.30
N PHE A 47 -6.08 16.76 -2.78
CA PHE A 47 -4.80 17.47 -2.78
C PHE A 47 -4.88 18.71 -1.91
N GLU A 48 -3.73 19.16 -1.42
CA GLU A 48 -3.67 20.39 -0.62
C GLU A 48 -4.02 21.62 -1.46
N PHE A 49 -4.75 22.55 -0.83
CA PHE A 49 -5.36 23.71 -1.50
C PHE A 49 -4.30 24.62 -2.14
N THR A 50 -3.10 24.71 -1.56
CA THR A 50 -1.99 25.50 -2.12
C THR A 50 -1.58 25.05 -3.52
N LEU A 51 -1.81 23.79 -3.87
CA LEU A 51 -1.51 23.23 -5.20
C LEU A 51 -2.65 23.49 -6.21
N THR A 52 -3.85 23.90 -5.76
CA THR A 52 -5.03 24.08 -6.65
C THR A 52 -4.94 25.34 -7.50
N ASN A 53 -4.21 26.34 -7.02
CA ASN A 53 -4.11 27.65 -7.65
C ASN A 53 -2.96 27.76 -8.66
N GLU A 54 -2.02 26.80 -8.68
CA GLU A 54 -0.92 26.82 -9.64
C GLU A 54 -1.27 26.08 -10.94
N GLN A 55 -1.19 26.80 -12.07
CA GLN A 55 -1.58 26.30 -13.40
C GLN A 55 -0.72 25.13 -13.93
N SER A 56 0.34 24.72 -13.22
CA SER A 56 1.16 23.58 -13.61
C SER A 56 1.80 22.83 -12.44
N LEU A 57 1.26 21.65 -12.10
CA LEU A 57 1.87 20.69 -11.17
C LEU A 57 3.34 20.37 -11.48
N SER A 58 3.75 20.41 -12.74
CA SER A 58 5.13 20.14 -13.17
C SER A 58 6.10 21.32 -12.96
N GLY A 59 5.59 22.52 -12.70
CA GLY A 59 6.39 23.70 -12.38
C GLY A 59 6.64 23.88 -10.89
N LEU A 60 5.94 23.10 -10.06
CA LEU A 60 6.07 23.13 -8.61
C LEU A 60 7.39 22.45 -8.20
N PRO A 61 8.29 23.15 -7.49
CA PRO A 61 9.52 22.57 -6.95
C PRO A 61 9.25 21.31 -6.11
N LEU A 62 8.10 21.26 -5.43
CA LEU A 62 7.65 20.12 -4.65
C LEU A 62 7.50 18.84 -5.50
N TYR A 63 6.95 18.94 -6.72
CA TYR A 63 6.73 17.81 -7.61
C TYR A 63 8.05 17.27 -8.18
N ALA A 64 8.95 18.17 -8.58
CA ALA A 64 10.29 17.79 -9.06
C ALA A 64 11.08 17.08 -7.96
N ASN A 65 11.13 17.66 -6.76
CA ASN A 65 11.82 17.10 -5.60
C ASN A 65 11.25 15.74 -5.18
N LEU A 66 9.92 15.61 -5.16
CA LEU A 66 9.28 14.34 -4.82
C LEU A 66 9.58 13.26 -5.86
N ASN A 67 9.57 13.60 -7.16
CA ASN A 67 9.95 12.64 -8.20
C ASN A 67 11.40 12.17 -8.10
N GLU A 68 12.34 13.09 -7.83
CA GLU A 68 13.74 12.70 -7.64
C GLU A 68 13.93 11.82 -6.41
N LEU A 69 13.28 12.15 -5.29
CA LEU A 69 13.35 11.34 -4.08
C LEU A 69 12.65 9.99 -4.25
N MET A 70 11.56 9.90 -5.01
CA MET A 70 10.93 8.62 -5.33
C MET A 70 11.82 7.74 -6.21
N LYS A 71 12.58 8.33 -7.14
CA LYS A 71 13.57 7.59 -7.94
C LYS A 71 14.75 7.12 -7.08
N SER A 72 15.29 7.98 -6.22
CA SER A 72 16.40 7.59 -5.33
C SER A 72 15.98 6.49 -4.36
N LEU A 73 14.75 6.52 -3.86
CA LEU A 73 14.18 5.48 -3.00
C LEU A 73 14.16 4.09 -3.66
N LEU A 74 13.89 4.02 -4.98
CA LEU A 74 13.94 2.77 -5.75
C LEU A 74 15.36 2.22 -5.85
N GLU A 75 16.34 3.09 -6.11
CA GLU A 75 17.75 2.69 -6.20
C GLU A 75 18.29 2.23 -4.85
N LEU A 76 18.02 2.97 -3.77
CA LEU A 76 18.40 2.60 -2.41
C LEU A 76 17.80 1.25 -2.01
N ARG A 77 16.56 0.97 -2.43
CA ARG A 77 15.91 -0.33 -2.18
C ARG A 77 16.63 -1.49 -2.84
N ARG A 78 17.16 -1.29 -4.05
CA ARG A 78 17.94 -2.30 -4.76
C ARG A 78 19.28 -2.57 -4.08
N GLN A 79 19.85 -1.56 -3.41
CA GLN A 79 21.19 -1.60 -2.83
C GLN A 79 21.24 -2.07 -1.37
N GLY A 80 20.10 -2.13 -0.66
CA GLY A 80 20.09 -2.60 0.74
C GLY A 80 20.73 -1.63 1.75
N ASP A 81 20.79 -0.34 1.42
CA ASP A 81 21.50 0.71 2.16
C ASP A 81 20.82 1.12 3.50
N GLU A 82 21.60 1.50 4.51
CA GLU A 82 21.11 2.05 5.78
C GLU A 82 20.43 3.43 5.61
N GLN A 83 20.77 4.17 4.54
CA GLN A 83 20.18 5.48 4.24
C GLN A 83 18.70 5.43 3.81
N GLN A 84 18.17 4.23 3.57
CA GLN A 84 16.78 3.98 3.16
C GLN A 84 15.75 4.65 4.09
N HIS A 85 16.00 4.63 5.40
CA HIS A 85 15.07 5.19 6.38
C HIS A 85 14.96 6.71 6.30
N ALA A 86 16.09 7.40 6.05
CA ALA A 86 16.11 8.86 5.92
C ALA A 86 15.41 9.29 4.62
N ALA A 87 15.71 8.62 3.50
CA ALA A 87 15.04 8.88 2.22
C ALA A 87 13.53 8.63 2.30
N LEU A 88 13.10 7.53 2.93
CA LEU A 88 11.68 7.24 3.13
C LEU A 88 10.97 8.29 4.00
N ALA A 89 11.64 8.78 5.04
CA ALA A 89 11.09 9.84 5.88
C ALA A 89 10.91 11.14 5.08
N GLN A 90 11.87 11.50 4.24
CA GLN A 90 11.81 12.69 3.41
C GLN A 90 10.69 12.58 2.35
N VAL A 91 10.53 11.42 1.72
CA VAL A 91 9.42 11.14 0.80
C VAL A 91 8.07 11.31 1.51
N ASN A 92 7.90 10.71 2.70
CA ASN A 92 6.65 10.87 3.46
C ASN A 92 6.38 12.33 3.86
N LEU A 93 7.41 13.10 4.19
CA LEU A 93 7.26 14.51 4.51
C LEU A 93 6.74 15.32 3.31
N LEU A 94 7.31 15.12 2.12
CA LEU A 94 6.85 15.79 0.90
C LEU A 94 5.45 15.33 0.49
N LEU A 95 5.13 14.04 0.66
CA LEU A 95 3.79 13.51 0.38
C LEU A 95 2.72 14.13 1.28
N ASN A 96 3.05 14.44 2.53
CA ASN A 96 2.14 15.15 3.44
C ASN A 96 1.88 16.60 3.01
N GLN A 97 2.79 17.21 2.26
CA GLN A 97 2.59 18.53 1.64
C GLN A 97 1.78 18.47 0.33
N TYR A 98 1.59 17.27 -0.21
CA TYR A 98 0.94 17.06 -1.49
C TYR A 98 -0.53 16.66 -1.36
N PHE A 99 -0.84 15.77 -0.42
CA PHE A 99 -2.18 15.24 -0.21
C PHE A 99 -2.89 15.88 0.97
N SER A 100 -4.17 16.18 0.78
CA SER A 100 -5.06 16.55 1.90
C SER A 100 -5.32 15.34 2.80
N ASP A 101 -5.89 15.58 3.99
CA ASP A 101 -6.38 14.52 4.88
C ASP A 101 -7.28 13.49 4.17
N LEU A 102 -8.14 13.95 3.26
CA LEU A 102 -9.01 13.08 2.49
C LEU A 102 -8.20 12.27 1.47
N GLY A 103 -7.32 12.91 0.72
CA GLY A 103 -6.44 12.23 -0.23
C GLY A 103 -5.61 11.15 0.43
N TRP A 104 -5.06 11.45 1.62
CA TRP A 104 -4.30 10.50 2.43
C TRP A 104 -5.11 9.24 2.75
N ARG A 105 -6.34 9.40 3.26
CA ARG A 105 -7.23 8.26 3.56
C ARG A 105 -7.53 7.41 2.33
N MET A 106 -7.72 8.06 1.18
CA MET A 106 -8.03 7.37 -0.07
C MET A 106 -6.82 6.60 -0.60
N VAL A 107 -5.63 7.19 -0.58
CA VAL A 107 -4.37 6.53 -0.94
C VAL A 107 -4.11 5.33 -0.03
N ARG A 108 -4.22 5.49 1.29
CA ARG A 108 -4.02 4.37 2.25
C ARG A 108 -5.00 3.23 2.04
N ARG A 109 -6.26 3.54 1.69
CA ARG A 109 -7.26 2.54 1.35
C ARG A 109 -6.84 1.73 0.12
N GLU A 110 -6.40 2.40 -0.95
CA GLU A 110 -5.92 1.72 -2.18
C GLU A 110 -4.69 0.87 -1.91
N LEU A 111 -3.70 1.38 -1.17
CA LEU A 111 -2.51 0.61 -0.76
C LEU A 111 -2.89 -0.66 0.00
N SER A 112 -3.83 -0.54 0.95
CA SER A 112 -4.32 -1.67 1.74
C SER A 112 -5.02 -2.70 0.87
N GLN A 113 -5.80 -2.25 -0.12
CA GLN A 113 -6.45 -3.16 -1.09
C GLN A 113 -5.44 -3.86 -1.98
N ILE A 114 -4.41 -3.17 -2.49
CA ILE A 114 -3.35 -3.79 -3.28
C ILE A 114 -2.63 -4.85 -2.45
N LYS A 115 -2.23 -4.52 -1.22
CA LYS A 115 -1.58 -5.47 -0.31
C LYS A 115 -2.46 -6.68 -0.01
N LYS A 116 -3.77 -6.48 0.16
CA LYS A 116 -4.74 -7.58 0.32
C LYS A 116 -4.83 -8.46 -0.93
N ARG A 117 -4.84 -7.87 -2.13
CA ARG A 117 -4.88 -8.62 -3.40
C ARG A 117 -3.60 -9.42 -3.64
N GLN A 118 -2.43 -8.87 -3.31
CA GLN A 118 -1.15 -9.56 -3.44
C GLN A 118 -1.05 -10.81 -2.54
N LYS A 119 -1.77 -10.83 -1.40
CA LYS A 119 -1.82 -12.00 -0.50
C LYS A 119 -2.81 -13.08 -0.95
N LYS A 120 -3.65 -12.83 -1.96
CA LYS A 120 -4.67 -13.77 -2.42
C LYS A 120 -4.36 -14.21 -3.85
N GLY A 121 -4.09 -15.49 -4.05
CA GLY A 121 -4.05 -16.10 -5.38
C GLY A 121 -5.46 -16.38 -5.89
N HIS A 122 -5.66 -16.27 -7.21
CA HIS A 122 -6.83 -16.88 -7.84
C HIS A 122 -6.44 -18.28 -8.29
N ILE A 123 -7.20 -19.28 -7.87
CA ILE A 123 -7.04 -20.67 -8.32
C ILE A 123 -8.30 -21.07 -9.09
N GLU A 124 -8.09 -21.71 -10.24
CA GLU A 124 -9.17 -22.34 -10.99
C GLU A 124 -9.24 -23.81 -10.60
N VAL A 125 -10.40 -24.26 -10.15
CA VAL A 125 -10.65 -25.64 -9.73
C VAL A 125 -11.99 -26.10 -10.30
N SER A 126 -12.13 -27.42 -10.51
CA SER A 126 -13.38 -27.98 -11.03
C SER A 126 -14.54 -27.79 -10.05
N LYS A 127 -15.78 -27.76 -10.56
CA LYS A 127 -16.98 -27.61 -9.72
C LYS A 127 -17.12 -28.73 -8.69
N ASP A 128 -16.77 -29.96 -9.08
CA ASP A 128 -16.78 -31.13 -8.20
C ASP A 128 -15.84 -30.94 -6.98
N ILE A 129 -14.65 -30.37 -7.19
CA ILE A 129 -13.73 -30.06 -6.09
C ILE A 129 -14.34 -29.04 -5.12
N ILE A 130 -15.02 -28.01 -5.64
CA ILE A 130 -15.69 -27.00 -4.80
C ILE A 130 -16.83 -27.64 -3.98
N GLU A 131 -17.60 -28.55 -4.55
CA GLU A 131 -18.68 -29.25 -3.84
C GLU A 131 -18.16 -30.15 -2.73
N LYS A 132 -17.07 -30.88 -3.00
CA LYS A 132 -16.35 -31.68 -2.00
C LYS A 132 -15.81 -30.80 -0.88
N LEU A 133 -15.19 -29.68 -1.22
CA LEU A 133 -14.62 -28.75 -0.24
C LEU A 133 -15.71 -28.12 0.64
N LYS A 134 -16.88 -27.76 0.08
CA LYS A 134 -18.03 -27.29 0.88
C LYS A 134 -18.55 -28.36 1.84
N SER A 135 -18.64 -29.60 1.37
CA SER A 135 -19.09 -30.72 2.22
C SER A 135 -18.11 -30.95 3.38
N TYR A 136 -16.81 -30.86 3.08
CA TYR A 136 -15.74 -30.90 4.08
C TYR A 136 -15.85 -29.74 5.09
N MET A 137 -16.03 -28.50 4.62
CA MET A 137 -16.24 -27.34 5.49
C MET A 137 -17.40 -27.54 6.46
N VAL A 138 -18.54 -28.07 6.00
CA VAL A 138 -19.70 -28.34 6.87
C VAL A 138 -19.39 -29.41 7.91
N SER A 139 -18.66 -30.46 7.52
CA SER A 139 -18.36 -31.60 8.39
C SER A 139 -17.41 -31.22 9.52
N TYR A 140 -16.47 -30.31 9.26
CA TYR A 140 -15.44 -29.87 10.19
C TYR A 140 -15.67 -28.44 10.74
N GLN A 141 -16.82 -27.84 10.43
CA GLN A 141 -17.24 -26.51 10.91
C GLN A 141 -16.25 -25.38 10.57
N PHE A 142 -15.73 -25.36 9.35
CA PHE A 142 -14.87 -24.27 8.87
C PHE A 142 -15.71 -23.10 8.32
N ASP A 143 -15.38 -21.89 8.76
CA ASP A 143 -16.06 -20.66 8.34
C ASP A 143 -15.58 -20.14 6.98
N SER A 144 -14.42 -20.60 6.50
CA SER A 144 -13.87 -20.18 5.21
C SER A 144 -13.19 -21.31 4.42
N PHE A 145 -13.12 -21.13 3.11
CA PHE A 145 -12.34 -22.03 2.23
C PHE A 145 -10.85 -22.01 2.58
N ASP A 146 -10.32 -20.85 3.00
CA ASP A 146 -8.91 -20.70 3.38
C ASP A 146 -8.62 -21.62 4.59
N ASP A 147 -9.46 -21.61 5.63
CA ASP A 147 -9.29 -22.46 6.83
C ASP A 147 -9.39 -23.97 6.51
N ALA A 148 -10.34 -24.34 5.63
CA ALA A 148 -10.53 -25.72 5.23
C ALA A 148 -9.36 -26.25 4.38
N ILE A 149 -8.83 -25.43 3.47
CA ILE A 149 -7.66 -25.78 2.67
C ILE A 149 -6.42 -25.86 3.56
N ASP A 150 -6.22 -24.90 4.47
CA ASP A 150 -5.10 -24.93 5.42
C ASP A 150 -5.15 -26.20 6.29
N ASN A 151 -6.33 -26.65 6.73
CA ASN A 151 -6.45 -27.91 7.45
C ASN A 151 -6.07 -29.13 6.59
N LEU A 152 -6.61 -29.23 5.37
CA LEU A 152 -6.28 -30.33 4.45
C LEU A 152 -4.78 -30.42 4.18
N LEU A 153 -4.14 -29.28 3.93
CA LEU A 153 -2.71 -29.22 3.63
C LEU A 153 -1.85 -29.49 4.86
N SER A 154 -2.27 -29.06 6.05
CA SER A 154 -1.52 -29.33 7.29
C SER A 154 -1.59 -30.78 7.73
N VAL A 155 -2.63 -31.53 7.35
CA VAL A 155 -2.69 -32.99 7.58
C VAL A 155 -1.66 -33.73 6.71
N GLU A 156 -1.42 -33.29 5.47
CA GLU A 156 -0.44 -33.93 4.57
C GLU A 156 1.02 -33.47 4.77
N VAL A 157 1.26 -32.19 5.09
CA VAL A 157 2.64 -31.70 5.33
C VAL A 157 3.28 -32.42 6.52
N ASN A 158 2.52 -32.73 7.57
CA ASN A 158 3.00 -33.55 8.69
C ASN A 158 3.27 -35.02 8.31
N ALA A 159 2.69 -35.53 7.23
CA ALA A 159 2.95 -36.88 6.74
C ALA A 159 4.20 -36.94 5.83
N ILE A 160 4.57 -35.83 5.19
CA ILE A 160 5.75 -35.72 4.31
C ILE A 160 7.05 -35.45 5.10
N GLU A 161 6.96 -34.81 6.28
CA GLU A 161 8.14 -34.54 7.14
C GLU A 161 8.59 -35.76 8.00
N LEU A 162 7.88 -36.89 7.91
CA LEU A 162 8.16 -38.11 8.68
C LEU A 162 8.76 -39.26 7.84
N ASP A 163 9.06 -39.01 6.56
CA ASP A 163 9.83 -39.89 5.65
C ASP A 163 11.18 -39.24 5.27
#